data_AF-A0A7V9C7K5-F1
#
_entry.id   AF-A0A7V9C7K5-F1
#
_cell.length_a   1.000
_cell.length_b   1.000
_cell.length_c   1.000
_cell.angle_alpha   90.00
_cell.angle_beta   90.00
_cell.angle_gamma   90.00
#
_symmetry.space_group_name_H-M   'P 1'
#
loop_
_entity.id
_entity.type
_entity.pdbx_description
1 polymer ?
#
loop_
_entity_poly.entity_id
_entity_poly.type
_entity_poly.pdbx_seq_one_letter_code
_entity_poly.pdbx_strand_id
1 'polypeptide(L)'
;MQVPALSRAAHLVRRFFQVLLARPLTAAESAQVDPVLDESSRSLFDDQDVADQRHALTVFHRVAAGTDAAPARQAALLHDVGKTGLGLGAVGRTV
;
A
#
# COMPACT_ATOMS: atom_id res chain seq x y z
N MET A 1 11.62 27.77 -0.27
CA MET A 1 12.84 26.99 0.04
C MET A 1 12.94 25.86 -0.98
N GLN A 2 13.75 26.03 -2.04
CA GLN A 2 13.92 25.03 -3.10
C GLN A 2 14.81 23.89 -2.59
N VAL A 3 14.26 22.67 -2.52
CA VAL A 3 15.07 21.47 -2.34
C VAL A 3 15.92 21.24 -3.60
N PRO A 4 17.26 21.11 -3.49
CA PRO A 4 18.13 20.98 -4.66
C PRO A 4 17.77 19.71 -5.44
N ALA A 5 17.79 19.75 -6.78
CA ALA A 5 17.34 18.67 -7.66
C ALA A 5 17.97 17.29 -7.35
N LEU A 6 19.18 17.27 -6.79
CA LEU A 6 19.88 16.08 -6.30
C LEU A 6 19.15 15.36 -5.16
N SER A 7 18.50 16.08 -4.22
CA SER A 7 17.76 15.47 -3.13
C SER A 7 16.45 14.85 -3.62
N ARG A 8 15.82 15.45 -4.64
CA ARG A 8 14.60 14.94 -5.26
C ARG A 8 14.85 13.67 -6.06
N ALA A 9 15.91 13.63 -6.87
CA ALA A 9 16.30 12.45 -7.63
C ALA A 9 16.69 11.28 -6.70
N ALA A 10 17.50 11.54 -5.67
CA ALA A 10 17.85 10.53 -4.67
C ALA A 10 16.62 10.02 -3.89
N HIS A 11 15.67 10.90 -3.58
CA HIS A 11 14.40 10.51 -2.95
C HIS A 11 13.57 9.59 -3.85
N LEU A 12 13.47 9.91 -5.15
CA LEU A 12 12.73 9.10 -6.11
C LEU A 12 13.40 7.73 -6.31
N VAL A 13 14.72 7.68 -6.42
CA VAL A 13 15.50 6.43 -6.49
C VAL A 13 15.31 5.59 -5.22
N ARG A 14 15.33 6.21 -4.03
CA ARG A 14 15.06 5.50 -2.77
C ARG A 14 13.63 4.94 -2.73
N ARG A 15 12.64 5.71 -3.17
CA ARG A 15 11.24 5.22 -3.28
C ARG A 15 11.12 4.09 -4.29
N PHE A 16 11.79 4.21 -5.43
CA PHE A 16 11.84 3.17 -6.46
C PHE A 16 12.42 1.86 -5.92
N PHE A 17 13.55 1.91 -5.22
CA PHE A 17 14.12 0.71 -4.58
C PHE A 17 13.28 0.21 -3.40
N GLN A 18 12.55 1.08 -2.67
CA GLN A 18 11.61 0.64 -1.62
C GLN A 18 10.41 -0.10 -2.20
N VAL A 19 9.93 0.29 -3.39
CA VAL A 19 8.89 -0.43 -4.14
C VAL A 19 9.45 -1.74 -4.70
N LEU A 20 10.62 -1.72 -5.34
CA LEU A 20 11.24 -2.92 -5.91
C LEU A 20 11.68 -3.97 -4.88
N LEU A 21 12.08 -3.54 -3.68
CA LEU A 21 12.49 -4.42 -2.59
C LEU A 21 11.36 -4.67 -1.58
N ALA A 22 10.13 -4.26 -1.90
CA ALA A 22 8.98 -4.54 -1.06
C ALA A 22 8.84 -6.06 -0.91
N ARG A 23 8.83 -6.51 0.35
CA ARG A 23 8.66 -7.93 0.68
C ARG A 23 7.17 -8.23 0.90
N PRO A 24 6.71 -9.44 0.51
CA PRO A 24 5.36 -9.89 0.84
C PRO A 24 5.06 -9.72 2.32
N LEU A 25 3.77 -9.59 2.63
CA LEU A 25 3.30 -9.58 4.02
C LEU A 25 3.75 -10.86 4.73
N THR A 26 4.16 -10.71 5.98
CA THR A 26 4.38 -11.84 6.87
C THR A 26 3.04 -12.47 7.26
N ALA A 27 3.04 -13.73 7.68
CA ALA A 27 1.81 -14.39 8.16
C ALA A 27 1.13 -13.61 9.31
N ALA A 28 1.92 -12.98 10.18
CA ALA A 28 1.41 -12.15 11.27
C ALA A 28 0.78 -10.83 10.79
N GLU A 29 1.25 -10.27 9.68
CA GLU A 29 0.66 -9.10 9.04
C GLU A 29 -0.61 -9.49 8.27
N SER A 30 -0.61 -10.61 7.53
CA SER A 30 -1.81 -11.13 6.85
C SER A 30 -2.94 -11.44 7.83
N ALA A 31 -2.63 -12.01 9.00
CA ALA A 31 -3.62 -12.28 10.06
C ALA A 31 -4.31 -11.02 10.61
N GLN A 32 -3.72 -9.83 10.41
CA GLN A 32 -4.36 -8.54 10.78
C GLN A 32 -5.35 -8.07 9.73
N VAL A 33 -5.17 -8.48 8.48
CA VAL A 33 -6.01 -8.13 7.33
C VAL A 33 -7.21 -9.06 7.23
N ASP A 34 -7.02 -10.36 7.51
CA ASP A 34 -8.05 -11.41 7.44
C ASP A 34 -9.39 -11.03 8.10
N PRO A 35 -9.45 -10.50 9.34
CA PRO A 35 -10.73 -10.19 9.97
C PRO A 35 -11.40 -8.91 9.46
N VAL A 36 -10.71 -8.11 8.64
CA VAL A 36 -11.19 -6.81 8.15
C VAL A 36 -11.88 -6.95 6.81
N LEU A 37 -11.44 -7.89 5.98
CA LEU A 37 -11.93 -8.11 4.62
C LEU A 37 -12.77 -9.39 4.57
N ASP A 38 -13.87 -9.37 3.82
CA ASP A 38 -14.50 -10.62 3.39
C ASP A 38 -13.64 -11.32 2.32
N GLU A 39 -13.99 -12.56 1.98
CA GLU A 39 -13.25 -13.38 1.01
C GLU A 39 -13.05 -12.66 -0.33
N SER A 40 -14.08 -11.97 -0.82
CA SER A 40 -14.02 -11.28 -2.13
C SER A 40 -13.07 -10.08 -2.10
N SER A 41 -13.13 -9.31 -1.02
CA SER A 41 -12.28 -8.15 -0.78
C SER A 41 -10.84 -8.56 -0.49
N ARG A 42 -10.64 -9.73 0.15
CA ARG A 42 -9.31 -10.27 0.38
C ARG A 42 -8.65 -10.70 -0.93
N SER A 43 -9.37 -11.39 -1.81
CA SER A 43 -8.86 -11.73 -3.14
C SER A 43 -8.39 -10.48 -3.91
N LEU A 44 -9.18 -9.41 -3.87
CA LEU A 44 -8.82 -8.11 -4.44
C LEU A 44 -7.55 -7.49 -3.84
N PHE A 45 -7.39 -7.58 -2.52
CA PHE A 45 -6.18 -7.13 -1.85
C PHE A 45 -4.94 -7.95 -2.24
N ASP A 46 -5.10 -9.26 -2.34
CA ASP A 46 -4.02 -10.18 -2.70
C ASP A 46 -3.58 -10.00 -4.17
N ASP A 47 -4.49 -9.56 -5.05
CA ASP A 47 -4.20 -9.21 -6.44
C ASP A 47 -3.38 -7.91 -6.58
N GLN A 48 -3.29 -7.07 -5.54
CA GLN A 48 -2.41 -5.90 -5.56
C GLN A 48 -0.94 -6.31 -5.58
N ASP A 49 -0.08 -5.51 -6.23
CA ASP A 49 1.37 -5.75 -6.15
C ASP A 49 1.85 -5.63 -4.69
N VAL A 50 2.92 -6.36 -4.36
CA VAL A 50 3.49 -6.41 -3.00
C VAL A 50 3.74 -5.02 -2.38
N ALA A 51 4.19 -4.06 -3.18
CA ALA A 51 4.41 -2.70 -2.69
C ALA A 51 3.11 -1.99 -2.27
N ASP A 52 2.03 -2.22 -3.00
CA ASP A 52 0.72 -1.64 -2.73
C ASP A 52 0.08 -2.31 -1.50
N GLN A 53 0.20 -3.64 -1.37
CA GLN A 53 -0.22 -4.36 -0.15
C GLN A 53 0.48 -3.81 1.11
N ARG A 54 1.80 -3.57 1.04
CA ARG A 54 2.55 -2.97 2.17
C ARG A 54 2.12 -1.55 2.46
N HIS A 55 1.86 -0.75 1.41
CA HIS A 55 1.38 0.60 1.56
C HIS A 55 0.02 0.62 2.24
N ALA A 56 -0.91 -0.19 1.75
CA ALA A 56 -2.25 -0.39 2.28
C ALA A 56 -2.22 -0.80 3.76
N LEU A 57 -1.35 -1.75 4.16
CA LEU A 57 -1.19 -2.13 5.58
C LEU A 57 -0.71 -0.94 6.44
N THR A 58 0.24 -0.14 5.92
CA THR A 58 0.72 1.06 6.63
C THR A 58 -0.40 2.09 6.83
N VAL A 59 -1.26 2.28 5.83
CA VAL A 59 -2.43 3.17 5.92
C VAL A 59 -3.45 2.59 6.89
N PHE A 60 -3.71 1.28 6.83
CA PHE A 60 -4.58 0.57 7.76
C PHE A 60 -4.15 0.78 9.22
N HIS A 61 -2.87 0.63 9.56
CA HIS A 61 -2.40 0.89 10.94
C HIS A 61 -2.64 2.33 11.40
N ARG A 62 -2.43 3.31 10.51
CA ARG A 62 -2.69 4.73 10.82
C ARG A 62 -4.17 5.00 11.03
N VAL A 63 -5.03 4.43 10.19
CA VAL A 63 -6.49 4.56 10.32
C VAL A 63 -6.96 3.85 11.58
N ALA A 64 -6.47 2.64 11.85
CA ALA A 64 -6.83 1.85 13.03
C ALA A 64 -6.44 2.55 14.34
N ALA A 65 -5.36 3.33 14.34
CA ALA A 65 -4.97 4.16 15.49
C ALA A 65 -5.89 5.36 15.74
N GLY A 66 -6.64 5.82 14.72
CA GLY A 66 -7.54 6.97 14.82
C GLY A 66 -9.03 6.62 14.89
N THR A 67 -9.42 5.42 14.44
CA THR A 67 -10.82 4.98 14.44
C THR A 67 -10.97 3.46 14.42
N ASP A 68 -12.04 2.97 15.06
CA ASP A 68 -12.49 1.58 15.02
C ASP A 68 -13.54 1.30 13.93
N ALA A 69 -13.91 2.31 13.13
CA ALA A 69 -14.91 2.15 12.09
C ALA A 69 -14.46 1.13 11.02
N ALA A 70 -15.17 0.00 10.93
CA ALA A 70 -14.89 -1.06 9.97
C ALA A 70 -14.81 -0.56 8.50
N PRO A 71 -15.73 0.31 8.01
CA PRO A 71 -15.64 0.82 6.64
C PRO A 71 -14.35 1.61 6.37
N ALA A 72 -13.86 2.38 7.34
CA ALA A 72 -12.63 3.15 7.18
C ALA A 72 -11.39 2.24 7.11
N ARG A 73 -11.37 1.19 7.92
CA ARG A 73 -10.30 0.18 7.93
C ARG A 73 -10.29 -0.66 6.64
N GLN A 74 -11.47 -1.04 6.14
CA GLN A 74 -11.62 -1.71 4.85
C GLN A 74 -11.15 -0.82 3.70
N ALA A 75 -11.60 0.44 3.67
CA ALA A 75 -11.18 1.41 2.66
C ALA A 75 -9.66 1.61 2.66
N ALA A 76 -9.02 1.66 3.83
CA ALA A 76 -7.55 1.79 3.92
C ALA A 76 -6.81 0.65 3.21
N LEU A 77 -7.31 -0.58 3.37
CA LEU A 77 -6.71 -1.77 2.76
C LEU A 77 -6.96 -1.82 1.25
N LEU A 78 -8.14 -1.39 0.77
CA LEU A 78 -8.56 -1.55 -0.62
C LEU A 78 -8.39 -0.30 -1.50
N HIS A 79 -7.97 0.85 -0.96
CA HIS A 79 -8.05 2.14 -1.66
C HIS A 79 -7.36 2.18 -3.03
N ASP A 80 -6.35 1.33 -3.23
CA ASP A 80 -5.53 1.27 -4.45
C ASP A 80 -5.77 0.01 -5.29
N VAL A 81 -6.78 -0.82 -4.98
CA VAL A 81 -7.09 -2.03 -5.76
C VAL A 81 -7.35 -1.73 -7.25
N GLY A 82 -7.94 -0.57 -7.55
CA GLY A 82 -8.20 -0.15 -8.93
C GLY A 82 -6.93 0.15 -9.75
N LYS A 83 -5.74 0.19 -9.12
CA LYS A 83 -4.45 0.34 -9.81
C LYS A 83 -3.91 -1.00 -10.33
N THR A 84 -4.43 -2.12 -9.83
CA THR A 84 -4.06 -3.47 -10.26
C THR A 84 -4.38 -3.66 -11.75
N GLY A 85 -3.39 -4.15 -12.52
CA GLY A 85 -3.55 -4.40 -13.95
C GLY A 85 -3.34 -3.20 -14.89
N LEU A 86 -3.17 -1.98 -14.37
CA LEU A 86 -2.96 -0.79 -15.22
C LEU A 86 -1.52 -0.63 -15.73
N GLY A 87 -0.59 -1.53 -15.38
CA GLY A 87 0.80 -1.47 -15.84
C GLY A 87 1.53 -0.18 -15.46
N LEU A 88 0.99 0.56 -14.48
CA LEU A 88 1.58 1.80 -13.97
C LEU A 88 2.84 1.40 -13.21
N GLY A 89 3.99 1.44 -13.89
CA GLY A 89 5.30 1.28 -13.24
C GLY A 89 5.44 2.24 -12.05
N ALA A 90 6.50 2.11 -11.26
CA ALA A 90 6.68 2.84 -9.99
C ALA A 90 6.39 4.37 -10.03
N VAL A 91 6.49 5.01 -11.19
CA VAL A 91 6.18 6.44 -11.41
C VAL A 91 4.67 6.72 -11.53
N GLY A 92 3.88 5.82 -12.14
CA GLY A 92 2.43 5.99 -12.29
C GLY A 92 1.63 5.73 -11.01
N ARG A 93 2.27 5.16 -9.98
CA ARG A 93 1.68 4.88 -8.67
C ARG A 93 1.63 6.07 -7.71
N THR A 94 2.31 7.18 -8.05
CA THR A 94 2.36 8.39 -7.21
C THR A 94 1.56 9.52 -7.86
N VAL A 95 0.24 9.47 -7.73
CA VAL A 95 -0.68 10.60 -7.93
C VAL A 95 -1.71 10.61 -6.80
#